data_AF-A0A8G1VQW5-F1
#
_entry.id   AF-A0A8G1VQW5-F1
#
_cell.length_a   1.000
_cell.length_b   1.000
_cell.length_c   1.000
_cell.angle_alpha   90.00
_cell.angle_beta   90.00
_cell.angle_gamma   90.00
#
_symmetry.space_group_name_H-M   'P 1'
#
loop_
_entity.id
_entity.type
_entity.pdbx_description
1 polymer ?
#
loop_
_entity_poly.entity_id
_entity_poly.type
_entity_poly.pdbx_seq_one_letter_code
_entity_poly.pdbx_strand_id
1 'polypeptide(L)'
;MQEVAEVIAWIKSFPTAAGTADSRVLLSKDGTELYISIFTYDDGWLRYLQGGGAGCLSRAGFANMRRFGPWDICRPNDMRNYALIVIALLL
;
A
#
# COMPACT_ATOMS: atom_id res chain seq x y z
N MET A 1 10.54 3.89 -5.75
CA MET A 1 10.34 4.99 -4.75
C MET A 1 9.05 5.74 -5.02
N GLN A 2 8.64 5.88 -6.29
CA GLN A 2 7.40 6.55 -6.68
C GLN A 2 6.16 5.92 -6.04
N GLU A 3 6.06 4.60 -6.00
CA GLU A 3 4.89 3.85 -5.51
C GLU A 3 4.62 4.13 -4.03
N VAL A 4 5.68 4.26 -3.24
CA VAL A 4 5.59 4.62 -1.82
C VAL A 4 5.10 6.07 -1.68
N ALA A 5 5.62 6.98 -2.50
CA ALA A 5 5.21 8.39 -2.48
C ALA A 5 3.73 8.55 -2.86
N GLU A 6 3.25 7.81 -3.85
CA GLU A 6 1.83 7.80 -4.27
C GLU A 6 0.92 7.33 -3.13
N VAL A 7 1.28 6.23 -2.45
CA VAL A 7 0.48 5.72 -1.32
C VAL A 7 0.49 6.71 -0.15
N ILE A 8 1.63 7.34 0.15
CA ILE A 8 1.70 8.37 1.21
C ILE A 8 0.82 9.58 0.85
N ALA A 9 0.88 10.06 -0.40
CA ALA A 9 0.03 11.15 -0.86
C ALA A 9 -1.47 10.79 -0.77
N TRP A 10 -1.81 9.55 -1.13
CA TRP A 10 -3.17 9.03 -0.99
C TRP A 10 -3.65 9.04 0.46
N ILE A 11 -2.86 8.49 1.39
CA ILE A 11 -3.19 8.47 2.84
C ILE A 11 -3.39 9.89 3.39
N LYS A 12 -2.53 10.85 2.99
CA LYS A 12 -2.67 12.25 3.42
C LYS A 12 -3.93 12.92 2.88
N SER A 13 -4.34 12.57 1.66
CA SER A 13 -5.51 13.16 1.02
C SER A 13 -6.82 12.55 1.52
N PHE A 14 -6.78 11.28 1.93
CA PHE A 14 -7.93 10.52 2.41
C PHE A 14 -7.53 9.74 3.69
N PRO A 15 -7.45 10.44 4.84
CA PRO A 15 -7.08 9.82 6.09
C PRO A 15 -8.19 8.89 6.57
N THR A 16 -7.79 7.73 7.06
CA THR A 16 -8.71 6.78 7.72
C THR A 16 -8.91 7.20 9.17
N ALA A 17 -10.06 6.85 9.77
CA ALA A 17 -10.34 7.14 11.18
C ALA A 17 -9.29 6.50 12.10
N ALA A 18 -8.92 7.18 13.18
CA ALA A 18 -7.98 6.64 14.16
C ALA A 18 -8.54 5.38 14.84
N GLY A 19 -7.68 4.38 15.07
CA GLY A 19 -8.07 3.12 15.73
C GLY A 19 -8.53 2.01 14.78
N THR A 20 -8.51 2.24 13.47
CA THR A 20 -8.62 1.18 12.47
C THR A 20 -7.25 0.89 11.89
N ALA A 21 -6.75 -0.33 12.09
CA ALA A 21 -5.60 -0.82 11.33
C ALA A 21 -5.97 -0.77 9.84
N ASP A 22 -5.28 0.09 9.10
CA ASP A 22 -5.61 0.35 7.70
C ASP A 22 -4.50 -0.16 6.78
N SER A 23 -4.94 -0.62 5.61
CA SER A 23 -4.03 -1.09 4.57
C SER A 23 -4.45 -0.51 3.23
N ARG A 24 -3.47 -0.03 2.46
CA ARG A 24 -3.69 0.44 1.09
C ARG A 24 -3.12 -0.58 0.13
N VAL A 25 -3.92 -0.95 -0.86
CA VAL A 25 -3.48 -1.83 -1.94
C VAL A 25 -3.18 -0.97 -3.17
N LEU A 26 -1.99 -1.15 -3.73
CA LEU A 26 -1.56 -0.51 -4.97
C LEU A 26 -1.31 -1.58 -6.02
N LEU A 27 -1.96 -1.44 -7.17
CA LEU A 27 -1.66 -2.21 -8.37
C LEU A 27 -0.69 -1.38 -9.22
N SER A 28 0.42 -1.99 -9.64
CA SER A 28 1.47 -1.28 -10.37
C SER A 28 2.02 -2.12 -11.51
N LYS A 29 2.65 -1.46 -12.49
CA LYS A 29 3.19 -2.08 -13.70
C LYS A 29 4.57 -1.52 -14.01
N ASP A 30 5.49 -2.40 -14.38
CA ASP A 30 6.78 -2.04 -14.96
C ASP A 30 7.03 -2.91 -16.21
N GLY A 31 7.22 -2.29 -17.38
CA GLY A 31 7.36 -3.05 -18.63
C GLY A 31 6.18 -4.00 -18.89
N THR A 32 6.43 -5.31 -18.95
CA THR A 32 5.42 -6.36 -19.08
C THR A 32 5.03 -7.00 -17.73
N GLU A 33 5.56 -6.50 -16.63
CA GLU A 33 5.38 -7.06 -15.30
C GLU A 33 4.30 -6.29 -14.53
N LEU A 34 3.43 -7.03 -13.85
CA LEU A 34 2.45 -6.50 -12.91
C LEU A 34 2.84 -6.86 -11.48
N TYR A 35 2.50 -5.96 -10.56
CA TYR A 35 2.78 -6.12 -9.14
C TYR A 35 1.59 -5.65 -8.30
N ILE A 36 1.33 -6.38 -7.21
CA ILE A 36 0.38 -6.00 -6.18
C ILE A 36 1.20 -5.62 -4.94
N SER A 37 1.04 -4.40 -4.45
CA SER A 37 1.72 -3.93 -3.24
C SER A 37 0.69 -3.65 -2.15
N ILE A 38 0.89 -4.22 -0.97
CA ILE A 38 0.09 -3.96 0.23
C ILE A 38 0.93 -3.08 1.16
N PHE A 39 0.40 -1.90 1.46
CA PHE A 39 0.98 -0.94 2.38
C PHE A 39 0.22 -0.97 3.69
N THR A 40 0.88 -1.38 4.77
CA THR A 40 0.31 -1.49 6.11
C THR A 40 1.01 -0.51 7.04
N TYR A 41 0.26 0.14 7.91
CA TYR A 41 0.79 1.10 8.87
C TYR A 41 -0.03 1.09 10.16
N ASP A 42 0.58 1.53 11.25
CA ASP A 42 -0.07 1.65 12.55
C ASP A 42 -0.52 3.11 12.84
N ASP A 43 -1.30 3.29 13.90
CA ASP A 43 -1.77 4.60 14.34
C ASP A 43 -0.62 5.55 14.74
N GLY A 44 0.50 5.00 15.22
CA GLY A 44 1.69 5.76 15.55
C GLY A 44 2.27 6.45 14.31
N TRP A 45 2.32 5.70 13.21
CA TRP A 45 2.80 6.18 11.92
C TRP A 45 1.85 7.20 11.31
N LEU A 46 0.53 6.97 11.39
CA LEU A 46 -0.45 7.93 10.91
C LEU A 46 -0.36 9.26 11.67
N ARG A 47 -0.24 9.21 13.00
CA ARG A 47 -0.04 10.41 13.84
C ARG A 47 1.25 11.16 13.50
N TYR A 48 2.33 10.41 13.25
CA TYR A 48 3.59 10.99 12.80
C TYR A 48 3.41 11.71 11.46
N LEU A 49 2.75 11.07 10.49
CA LEU A 49 2.52 11.62 9.16
C LEU A 49 1.67 12.91 9.18
N GLN A 50 0.76 13.03 10.14
CA GLN A 50 -0.10 14.21 10.34
C GLN A 50 0.60 15.38 11.06
N GLY A 51 1.89 15.27 11.39
CA GLY A 51 2.68 16.35 11.97
C GLY A 51 2.49 16.53 13.48
N GLY A 52 2.17 15.44 14.20
CA GLY A 52 2.05 15.49 15.66
C GLY A 52 3.31 16.05 16.34
N GLY A 53 3.13 16.92 17.34
CA GLY A 53 4.21 17.64 18.04
C GLY A 53 5.27 16.74 18.69
N ALA A 54 6.29 17.35 19.32
CA ALA A 54 7.55 16.73 19.76
C ALA A 54 7.48 15.35 20.48
N GLY A 55 6.35 15.00 21.10
CA GLY A 55 6.11 13.67 21.68
C GLY A 55 5.69 12.56 20.69
N CYS A 56 5.56 12.85 19.39
CA CYS A 56 5.09 11.87 18.38
C CYS A 56 6.22 11.06 17.73
N LEU A 57 7.46 11.54 17.77
CA LEU A 57 8.61 10.83 17.20
C LEU A 57 8.98 9.57 17.97
N SER A 58 8.85 9.57 19.29
CA SER A 58 9.20 8.43 20.15
C SER A 58 8.25 7.23 20.05
N ARG A 59 7.10 7.41 19.40
CA ARG A 59 6.06 6.38 19.17
C ARG A 59 5.55 6.38 17.73
N ALA A 60 6.38 6.82 16.78
CA ALA A 60 5.99 7.01 15.39
C ALA A 60 5.71 5.70 14.62
N GLY A 61 5.99 4.53 15.18
CA GLY A 61 5.77 3.26 14.47
C GLY A 61 6.51 3.15 13.14
N PHE A 62 6.18 2.13 12.34
CA PHE A 62 6.70 1.97 10.98
C PHE A 62 5.59 1.58 10.01
N ALA A 63 5.66 2.11 8.79
CA ALA A 63 4.89 1.59 7.68
C ALA A 63 5.69 0.56 6.89
N ASN A 64 5.02 -0.48 6.41
CA ASN A 64 5.61 -1.58 5.67
C ASN A 64 4.91 -1.73 4.32
N MET A 65 5.71 -1.84 3.25
CA MET A 65 5.22 -2.16 1.91
C MET A 65 5.66 -3.57 1.54
N ARG A 66 4.69 -4.45 1.31
CA ARG A 66 4.92 -5.81 0.80
C ARG A 66 4.49 -5.88 -0.65
N ARG A 67 5.41 -6.27 -1.53
CA ARG A 67 5.17 -6.42 -2.96
C ARG A 67 5.04 -7.90 -3.33
N PHE A 68 4.10 -8.22 -4.20
CA PHE A 68 3.87 -9.52 -4.80
C PHE A 68 4.00 -9.43 -6.32
N GLY A 69 4.43 -10.53 -6.95
CA GLY A 69 4.71 -10.63 -8.38
C GLY A 69 6.16 -11.07 -8.64
N PRO A 70 6.69 -10.87 -9.86
CA PRO A 70 5.98 -10.30 -11.02
C PRO A 70 4.99 -11.28 -11.65
N TRP A 71 3.90 -10.75 -12.18
CA TRP A 71 3.06 -11.44 -13.16
C TRP A 71 3.33 -10.89 -14.55
N ASP A 72 3.65 -11.73 -15.52
CA ASP A 72 3.93 -11.30 -16.90
C ASP A 72 2.63 -11.18 -17.71
N ILE A 73 2.34 -9.98 -18.25
CA ILE A 73 1.15 -9.74 -19.07
C ILE A 73 1.12 -10.57 -20.36
N CYS A 74 2.29 -11.01 -20.82
CA CYS A 74 2.41 -11.87 -22.01
C CYS A 74 2.07 -13.34 -21.70
N ARG A 75 1.90 -13.72 -20.42
CA ARG A 75 1.58 -15.08 -20.00
C ARG A 75 0.11 -15.19 -19.58
N PRO A 76 -0.74 -15.94 -20.33
CA PRO A 76 -2.17 -16.05 -20.01
C PRO A 76 -2.47 -16.59 -18.61
N ASN A 77 -1.65 -17.52 -18.11
CA ASN A 77 -1.83 -18.07 -16.76
C ASN A 77 -1.52 -17.04 -15.66
N ASP A 78 -0.48 -16.22 -15.86
CA ASP A 78 -0.13 -15.15 -14.93
C ASP A 78 -1.26 -14.11 -14.89
N MET A 79 -1.78 -13.72 -16.05
CA MET A 79 -2.92 -12.80 -16.14
C MET A 79 -4.18 -13.35 -15.47
N ARG A 80 -4.47 -14.65 -15.64
CA ARG A 80 -5.60 -15.30 -14.95
C ARG A 80 -5.40 -15.28 -13.44
N ASN A 81 -4.21 -15.62 -12.96
CA ASN A 81 -3.91 -15.63 -11.53
C ASN A 81 -3.98 -14.22 -10.92
N TYR A 82 -3.35 -13.24 -11.57
CA TYR A 82 -3.39 -11.83 -11.18
C TYR A 82 -4.83 -11.31 -11.11
N ALA A 83 -5.64 -11.53 -12.15
CA ALA A 83 -7.03 -11.08 -12.20
C ALA A 83 -7.88 -11.69 -11.08
N LEU A 84 -7.69 -12.98 -10.76
CA LEU A 84 -8.41 -13.64 -9.65
C LEU A 84 -8.07 -12.99 -8.31
N ILE A 85 -6.80 -12.66 -8.05
CA ILE A 85 -6.39 -11.99 -6.82
C ILE A 85 -6.98 -10.59 -6.76
N VAL A 86 -6.93 -9.81 -7.85
CA VAL A 86 -7.50 -8.46 -7.89
C VAL A 86 -9.01 -8.49 -7.65
N ILE A 87 -9.74 -9.42 -8.26
CA ILE A 87 -11.18 -9.59 -8.00
C ILE A 87 -11.42 -9.92 -6.53
N ALA A 88 -10.63 -10.83 -5.93
CA ALA A 88 -10.78 -11.20 -4.53
C ALA A 88 -10.49 -10.03 -3.55
N LEU A 89 -9.70 -9.04 -3.96
CA LEU A 89 -9.44 -7.83 -3.17
C LEU A 89 -10.57 -6.79 -3.25
N LEU A 90 -11.45 -6.90 -4.24
CA LEU A 90 -12.57 -5.97 -4.47
C LEU A 90 -13.91 -6.47 -3.89
N LEU A 91 -13.97 -7.72 -3.46
CA LEU A 91 -15.13 -8.34 -2.82
C LEU A 91 -15.09 -8.14 -1.30
#